data_AF-A0A2G3NRC2-F1
#
_entry.id   AF-A0A2G3NRC2-F1
#
_cell.length_a   1.000
_cell.length_b   1.000
_cell.length_c   1.000
_cell.angle_alpha   90.00
_cell.angle_beta   90.00
_cell.angle_gamma   90.00
#
_symmetry.space_group_name_H-M   'P 1'
#
loop_
_entity.id
_entity.type
_entity.pdbx_description
1 polymer ?
#
loop_
_entity_poly.entity_id
_entity_poly.type
_entity_poly.pdbx_seq_one_letter_code
_entity_poly.pdbx_strand_id
1 'polypeptide(L)' 'MLISEKVSSLVRHKRVDNRLSKSQLAENLNVARSTLAKIEKGNYDAPKRIYESVMNWLIEDL' A
#
# COMPACT_ATOMS: atom_id res chain seq x y z
N MET A 1 4.45 7.57 10.21
CA MET A 1 3.29 8.19 9.51
C MET A 1 2.22 7.12 9.39
N LEU A 2 0.98 7.44 9.75
CA LEU A 2 -0.06 6.43 9.94
C LEU A 2 -0.74 6.04 8.62
N ILE A 3 -0.59 4.79 8.20
CA ILE A 3 -1.48 4.16 7.21
C ILE A 3 -2.75 3.75 7.94
N SER A 4 -3.79 4.58 7.81
CA SER A 4 -5.09 4.37 8.44
C SER A 4 -5.88 3.26 7.75
N GLU A 5 -6.97 2.81 8.40
CA GLU A 5 -7.92 1.86 7.80
C GLU A 5 -8.43 2.35 6.44
N LYS A 6 -8.72 3.66 6.32
CA LYS A 6 -9.18 4.26 5.06
C LYS A 6 -8.13 4.11 3.95
N VAL A 7 -6.87 4.45 4.23
CA VAL A 7 -5.77 4.30 3.26
C VAL A 7 -5.59 2.83 2.90
N SER A 8 -5.61 1.93 3.89
CA SER A 8 -5.50 0.49 3.63
C SER A 8 -6.60 -0.04 2.71
N SER A 9 -7.83 0.48 2.83
CA SER A 9 -8.93 0.07 1.97
C SER A 9 -8.72 0.52 0.53
N LEU A 10 -8.27 1.76 0.32
CA LEU A 10 -7.92 2.26 -1.02
C LEU A 10 -6.83 1.41 -1.67
N VAL A 11 -5.81 1.01 -0.90
CA VAL A 11 -4.75 0.12 -1.39
C VAL A 11 -5.31 -1.22 -1.84
N ARG A 12 -6.19 -1.84 -1.04
CA ARG A 12 -6.83 -3.11 -1.39
C ARG A 12 -7.69 -2.99 -2.66
N HIS A 13 -8.48 -1.94 -2.80
CA HIS A 13 -9.33 -1.71 -3.97
C HIS A 13 -8.49 -1.51 -5.23
N LYS A 14 -7.58 -0.54 -5.22
CA LYS A 14 -6.70 -0.27 -6.38
C LYS A 14 -5.89 -1.50 -6.78
N ARG A 15 -5.45 -2.33 -5.82
CA ARG A 15 -4.75 -3.59 -6.12
C ARG A 15 -5.65 -4.56 -6.89
N VAL A 16 -6.90 -4.72 -6.44
CA VAL A 16 -7.89 -5.60 -7.07
C VAL A 16 -8.27 -5.08 -8.46
N ASP A 17 -8.51 -3.79 -8.59
CA ASP A 17 -8.85 -3.15 -9.87
C ASP A 17 -7.72 -3.34 -10.89
N ASN A 18 -6.46 -3.21 -10.46
CA ASN A 18 -5.27 -3.46 -11.29
C ASN A 18 -4.92 -4.95 -11.44
N ARG A 19 -5.71 -5.86 -10.86
CA ARG A 19 -5.50 -7.32 -10.89
C ARG A 19 -4.11 -7.77 -10.43
N LEU A 20 -3.52 -7.05 -9.47
CA LEU A 20 -2.20 -7.34 -8.95
C LEU A 20 -2.25 -8.39 -7.83
N SER A 21 -1.33 -9.35 -7.88
CA SER A 21 -1.02 -10.20 -6.73
C SER A 21 -0.38 -9.37 -5.61
N LYS A 22 -0.38 -9.92 -4.37
CA LYS A 22 0.30 -9.27 -3.24
C LYS A 22 1.80 -9.15 -3.45
N SER A 23 2.43 -10.10 -4.16
CA SER A 23 3.86 -10.01 -4.44
C SER A 23 4.16 -8.87 -5.41
N GLN A 24 3.38 -8.75 -6.50
CA GLN A 24 3.52 -7.66 -7.47
C GLN A 24 3.32 -6.28 -6.84
N LEU A 25 2.31 -6.11 -5.98
CA LEU A 25 2.14 -4.83 -5.28
C LEU A 25 3.31 -4.53 -4.32
N ALA A 26 3.84 -5.55 -3.64
CA ALA A 26 4.97 -5.36 -2.74
C ALA A 26 6.23 -4.92 -3.52
N GLU A 27 6.44 -5.47 -4.72
CA GLU A 27 7.50 -5.05 -5.65
C GLU A 27 7.28 -3.61 -6.11
N ASN A 28 6.07 -3.24 -6.56
CA ASN A 28 5.73 -1.87 -6.98
C ASN A 28 6.00 -0.83 -5.88
N LEU A 29 5.69 -1.17 -4.63
CA LEU A 29 5.91 -0.30 -3.47
C LEU A 29 7.34 -0.38 -2.91
N ASN A 30 8.20 -1.23 -3.48
CA ASN A 30 9.54 -1.53 -3.00
C ASN A 30 9.56 -1.84 -1.48
N VAL A 31 8.77 -2.85 -1.10
CA VAL A 31 8.67 -3.36 0.27
C VAL A 31 8.61 -4.89 0.30
N ALA A 32 8.95 -5.49 1.44
CA ALA A 32 8.72 -6.92 1.65
C ALA A 32 7.22 -7.25 1.68
N ARG A 33 6.85 -8.47 1.25
CA ARG A 33 5.45 -8.95 1.28
C ARG A 33 4.85 -8.95 2.69
N SER A 34 5.67 -9.15 3.73
CA SER A 34 5.26 -9.04 5.14
C SER A 34 4.90 -7.59 5.52
N THR A 35 5.59 -6.61 4.96
CA THR A 35 5.27 -5.19 5.14
C THR A 35 3.99 -4.82 4.40
N LEU A 36 3.78 -5.34 3.18
CA LEU A 36 2.50 -5.17 2.49
C LEU A 36 1.33 -5.71 3.31
N ALA A 37 1.50 -6.85 3.98
CA ALA A 37 0.45 -7.37 4.87
C ALA A 37 0.10 -6.40 6.01
N LYS A 38 1.05 -5.63 6.54
CA LYS A 38 0.80 -4.57 7.53
C LYS A 38 0.09 -3.37 6.90
N ILE A 39 0.51 -2.95 5.71
CA ILE A 39 -0.11 -1.86 4.93
C ILE A 39 -1.59 -2.20 4.65
N GLU A 40 -1.86 -3.37 4.11
CA GLU A 40 -3.22 -3.83 3.80
C GLU A 40 -4.03 -4.18 5.05
N LYS A 41 -3.42 -4.38 6.21
CA LYS A 41 -4.15 -4.57 7.47
C LYS A 41 -4.68 -3.25 8.02
N GLY A 42 -4.00 -2.13 7.72
CA GLY A 42 -4.31 -0.84 8.31
C GLY A 42 -3.69 -0.65 9.70
N ASN A 43 -3.94 0.52 10.28
CA ASN A 43 -3.39 0.98 11.54
C ASN A 43 -1.87 0.72 11.69
N TYR A 44 -1.12 0.97 10.62
CA TYR A 44 0.32 0.73 10.57
C TYR A 44 1.06 2.06 10.65
N ASP A 45 1.83 2.28 11.71
CA ASP A 45 2.76 3.40 11.78
C ASP A 45 3.99 3.09 10.91
N ALA A 46 3.92 3.56 9.68
CA ALA A 46 4.90 3.29 8.66
C ALA A 46 6.04 4.33 8.67
N PRO A 47 7.28 3.92 8.35
CA PRO A 47 8.35 4.86 8.00
C PRO A 47 7.91 5.79 6.87
N LYS A 48 8.35 7.05 6.90
CA LYS A 48 7.99 8.10 5.93
C LYS A 48 8.12 7.61 4.47
N ARG A 49 9.23 6.95 4.12
CA ARG A 49 9.47 6.36 2.78
C ARG A 49 8.34 5.44 2.32
N ILE A 50 7.85 4.57 3.21
CA ILE A 50 6.80 3.59 2.88
C ILE A 50 5.45 4.31 2.74
N TYR A 51 5.16 5.24 3.65
CA TYR A 51 3.96 6.05 3.57
C TYR A 51 3.90 6.83 2.24
N GLU A 52 4.99 7.51 1.89
CA GLU A 52 5.09 8.26 0.62
C GLU A 52 4.94 7.34 -0.59
N SER A 53 5.62 6.19 -0.61
CA SER A 53 5.49 5.21 -1.69
C SER A 53 4.04 4.73 -1.86
N VAL A 54 3.34 4.44 -0.76
CA VAL A 54 1.92 4.04 -0.78
C VAL A 54 1.03 5.18 -1.31
N MET A 55 1.21 6.40 -0.80
CA MET A 55 0.39 7.54 -1.19
C MET A 55 0.62 7.93 -2.66
N ASN A 56 1.87 7.96 -3.12
CA ASN A 56 2.22 8.21 -4.51
C ASN A 56 1.59 7.17 -5.43
N TRP A 57 1.72 5.88 -5.09
CA TRP A 57 1.10 4.81 -5.86
C TRP A 57 -0.42 4.95 -5.91
N LEU A 58 -1.08 5.43 -4.85
CA LEU A 58 -2.54 5.65 -4.86
C LEU A 58 -2.95 6.77 -5.82
N ILE A 59 -2.16 7.84 -5.93
CA ILE A 59 -2.48 9.03 -6.74
C ILE A 59 -1.97 8.97 -8.19
N GLU A 60 -1.16 7.97 -8.56
CA GLU A 60 -0.58 7.82 -9.92
C GLU A 60 -1.60 7.81 -11.08
N ASP A 61 -2.90 7.60 -10.82
CA ASP A 61 -3.95 7.58 -11.85
C ASP A 61 -4.78 8.89 -11.93
N LEU A 62 -4.39 9.94 -11.20
CA LEU A 62 -4.98 11.29 -11.25
C LEU A 62 -4.22 12.18 -12.24
#